data_AF-A0A3B4WNS7-F1
#
_entry.id   AF-A0A3B4WNS7-F1
#
_cell.length_a   1.000
_cell.length_b   1.000
_cell.length_c   1.000
_cell.angle_alpha   90.00
_cell.angle_beta   90.00
_cell.angle_gamma   90.00
#
_symmetry.space_group_name_H-M   'P 1'
#
loop_
_entity.id
_entity.type
_entity.pdbx_description
1 polymer ?
#
loop_
_entity_poly.entity_id
_entity_poly.type
_entity_poly.pdbx_seq_one_letter_code
_entity_poly.pdbx_strand_id
1 'polypeptide(L)'
;MDRLKLSHIDEELDSSEVAALCFLCLGIVNRKRMEGIKDAKQLFLRLEENGLLDDGAFLAELLHTIRRADLLSLLETDSRRPEETDARPTLSPYRVMLYRIYEDMTTENFEKMKFLLSSKLGRRQIEASDTALDLFVEMEKADLLSPTKLKDMHAVLKEFDQQLALTVKHYMDEVLQQNPTRVPPLPPRVSMDYQRVNNGSQQTPSTLSISETRPSRERIYSDAQPNRQPSSVANEMEYYDLNHNPRGLCVVINNEKFLGEELKDRGGTQEDANVLQSVFSRLGFTVVVHNNLTAGSIQSELTELGKKDFLDHDALVVCVLSHGEKGCVFGTDEKKVKLRELTSPFTSKNAPTLAGKPKLFFIQACQGGSYQEGAVPCPPRPGEEEVREPSLEEDAGPVHGETVAWDADFLMGMATVPECKSFRNTSTGSIYIQELCRQLMKYAKSEEKDDILSVLTRVNREVGKGEYLSHKQMPEPKYTLTKKLVLKYV
;
A
#
# COMPACT_ATOMS: atom_id res chain seq x y z
N MET A 1 16.18 7.96 19.10
CA MET A 1 16.05 8.13 20.57
C MET A 1 17.38 7.89 21.29
N ASP A 2 17.59 8.44 22.49
CA ASP A 2 18.79 8.21 23.31
C ASP A 2 18.89 6.75 23.78
N ARG A 3 20.02 6.08 23.50
CA ARG A 3 20.31 4.69 23.88
C ARG A 3 20.32 4.48 25.39
N LEU A 4 20.69 5.50 26.17
CA LEU A 4 20.73 5.41 27.62
C LEU A 4 19.32 5.28 28.20
N LYS A 5 18.37 6.06 27.65
CA LYS A 5 16.95 5.98 28.01
C LYS A 5 16.35 4.61 27.67
N LEU A 6 16.64 4.10 26.47
CA LEU A 6 16.16 2.78 26.03
C LEU A 6 16.72 1.64 26.91
N SER A 7 17.96 1.74 27.37
CA SER A 7 18.53 0.76 28.30
C SER A 7 17.82 0.77 29.65
N HIS A 8 17.47 1.95 30.16
CA HIS A 8 16.77 2.05 31.44
C HIS A 8 15.33 1.52 31.36
N ILE A 9 14.63 1.80 30.24
CA ILE A 9 13.29 1.23 29.99
C ILE A 9 13.36 -0.30 29.90
N ASP A 10 14.38 -0.86 29.24
CA ASP A 10 14.59 -2.32 29.17
C ASP A 10 14.82 -2.97 30.54
N GLU A 11 15.56 -2.31 31.43
CA GLU A 11 15.82 -2.82 32.79
C GLU A 11 14.56 -2.88 33.66
N GLU A 12 13.58 -2.02 33.37
CA GLU A 12 12.34 -1.91 34.13
C GLU A 12 11.19 -2.75 33.55
N LEU A 13 11.37 -3.37 32.38
CA LEU A 13 10.37 -4.22 31.73
C LEU A 13 10.63 -5.70 32.00
N ASP A 14 9.60 -6.43 32.44
CA ASP A 14 9.68 -7.88 32.61
C ASP A 14 9.42 -8.64 31.30
N SER A 15 9.67 -9.95 31.30
CA SER A 15 9.53 -10.78 30.11
C SER A 15 8.09 -10.87 29.58
N SER A 16 7.09 -10.73 30.45
CA SER A 16 5.67 -10.74 30.07
C SER A 16 5.26 -9.42 29.41
N GLU A 17 5.78 -8.30 29.92
CA GLU A 17 5.60 -6.98 29.33
C GLU A 17 6.30 -6.88 27.97
N VAL A 18 7.53 -7.42 27.84
CA VAL A 18 8.22 -7.49 26.54
C VAL A 18 7.43 -8.34 25.53
N ALA A 19 6.86 -9.47 25.95
CA ALA A 19 6.02 -10.28 25.09
C ALA A 19 4.74 -9.54 24.66
N ALA A 20 4.11 -8.80 25.58
CA ALA A 20 2.96 -7.95 25.28
C ALA A 20 3.30 -6.84 24.27
N LEU A 21 4.43 -6.14 24.45
CA LEU A 21 4.91 -5.14 23.52
C LEU A 21 5.18 -5.74 22.14
N CYS A 22 5.79 -6.93 22.09
CA CYS A 22 6.01 -7.65 20.83
C CYS A 22 4.68 -7.98 20.14
N PHE A 23 3.67 -8.43 20.89
CA PHE A 23 2.33 -8.71 20.37
C PHE A 23 1.65 -7.46 19.81
N LEU A 24 1.70 -6.34 20.53
CA LEU A 24 1.10 -5.07 20.10
C LEU A 24 1.71 -4.54 18.80
N CYS A 25 3.00 -4.81 18.57
CA CYS A 25 3.71 -4.43 17.36
C CYS A 25 3.45 -5.37 16.15
N LEU A 26 2.74 -6.49 16.34
CA LEU A 26 2.44 -7.42 15.25
C LEU A 26 1.49 -6.78 14.23
N GLY A 27 1.97 -6.67 12.98
CA GLY A 27 1.25 -6.01 11.88
C GLY A 27 1.90 -4.69 11.46
N ILE A 28 2.67 -4.06 12.35
CA ILE A 28 3.55 -2.92 12.02
C ILE A 28 4.95 -3.46 11.72
N VAL A 29 5.46 -4.37 12.55
CA VAL A 29 6.72 -5.09 12.32
C VAL A 29 6.42 -6.53 11.88
N ASN A 30 7.18 -7.01 10.90
CA ASN A 30 7.00 -8.36 10.34
C ASN A 30 7.15 -9.44 11.43
N ARG A 31 6.18 -10.38 11.51
CA ARG A 31 6.17 -11.49 12.48
C ARG A 31 7.49 -12.27 12.55
N LYS A 32 8.14 -12.54 11.40
CA LYS A 32 9.43 -13.25 11.35
C LYS A 32 10.58 -12.47 12.01
N ARG A 33 10.44 -11.15 12.11
CA ARG A 33 11.39 -10.27 12.81
C ARG A 33 11.02 -10.07 14.29
N MET A 34 9.89 -10.59 14.75
CA MET A 34 9.51 -10.55 16.17
C MET A 34 9.71 -11.90 16.84
N GLU A 35 9.79 -12.99 16.07
CA GLU A 35 10.13 -14.32 16.55
C GLU A 35 11.52 -14.34 17.18
N GLY A 36 11.59 -14.75 18.46
CA GLY A 36 12.84 -14.94 19.18
C GLY A 36 13.39 -13.71 19.92
N ILE A 37 12.63 -12.61 19.99
CA ILE A 37 12.97 -11.46 20.85
C ILE A 37 12.86 -11.90 22.32
N LYS A 38 13.92 -11.65 23.10
CA LYS A 38 14.02 -12.06 24.51
C LYS A 38 14.00 -10.90 25.52
N ASP A 39 14.31 -9.70 25.05
CA ASP A 39 14.47 -8.50 25.87
C ASP A 39 13.96 -7.26 25.11
N ALA A 40 13.70 -6.17 25.83
CA ALA A 40 13.17 -4.95 25.25
C ALA A 40 14.21 -4.26 24.36
N LYS A 41 15.51 -4.40 24.65
CA LYS A 41 16.61 -3.91 23.80
C LYS A 41 16.50 -4.43 22.36
N GLN A 42 16.30 -5.74 22.19
CA GLN A 42 16.10 -6.36 20.88
C GLN A 42 14.84 -5.83 20.19
N LEU A 43 13.74 -5.64 20.92
CA LEU A 43 12.54 -5.01 20.40
C LEU A 43 12.81 -3.57 19.93
N PHE A 44 13.49 -2.76 20.73
CA PHE A 44 13.79 -1.37 20.41
C PHE A 44 14.68 -1.23 19.18
N LEU A 45 15.67 -2.11 19.01
CA LEU A 45 16.46 -2.16 17.77
C LEU A 45 15.57 -2.42 16.54
N ARG A 46 14.59 -3.34 16.66
CA ARG A 46 13.65 -3.61 15.57
C ARG A 46 12.70 -2.45 15.31
N LEU A 47 12.25 -1.74 16.35
CA LEU A 47 11.43 -0.55 16.18
C LEU A 47 12.21 0.60 15.53
N GLU A 48 13.49 0.77 15.88
CA GLU A 48 14.38 1.77 15.28
C GLU A 48 14.67 1.47 13.80
N GLU A 49 14.92 0.22 13.42
CA GLU A 49 15.05 -0.20 12.01
C GLU A 49 13.82 0.14 11.15
N ASN A 50 12.65 0.30 11.77
CA ASN A 50 11.39 0.66 11.11
C ASN A 50 11.03 2.16 11.28
N GLY A 51 11.92 2.98 11.86
CA GLY A 51 11.68 4.42 12.08
C GLY A 51 10.64 4.74 13.16
N LEU A 52 10.33 3.79 14.04
CA LEU A 52 9.27 3.92 15.05
C LEU A 52 9.77 4.53 16.38
N LEU A 53 11.07 4.81 16.51
CA LEU A 53 11.70 5.39 17.70
C LEU A 53 12.30 6.79 17.47
N ASP A 54 11.88 7.47 16.41
CA ASP A 54 12.45 8.76 16.01
C ASP A 54 12.04 9.89 16.97
N ASP A 55 10.74 10.03 17.25
CA ASP A 55 10.18 11.04 18.17
C ASP A 55 9.74 10.48 19.53
N GLY A 56 9.79 9.16 19.70
CA GLY A 56 9.39 8.47 20.93
C GLY A 56 7.90 8.42 21.22
N ALA A 57 7.05 9.00 20.37
CA ALA A 57 5.61 9.01 20.57
C ALA A 57 5.02 7.60 20.47
N PHE A 58 5.51 6.78 19.52
CA PHE A 58 5.05 5.40 19.37
C PHE A 58 5.46 4.51 20.57
N LEU A 59 6.67 4.70 21.09
CA LEU A 59 7.10 4.01 22.31
C LEU A 59 6.28 4.47 23.53
N ALA A 60 5.94 5.76 23.60
CA ALA A 60 5.04 6.28 24.61
C ALA A 60 3.64 5.65 24.50
N GLU A 61 3.09 5.49 23.29
CA GLU A 61 1.80 4.83 23.06
C GLU A 61 1.83 3.34 23.50
N LEU A 62 2.92 2.64 23.21
CA LEU A 62 3.17 1.27 23.66
C LEU A 62 3.20 1.15 25.18
N LEU A 63 4.03 1.95 25.85
CA LEU A 63 4.15 1.97 27.31
C LEU A 63 2.86 2.38 27.99
N HIS A 64 2.13 3.33 27.41
CA HIS A 64 0.80 3.72 27.88
C HIS A 64 -0.20 2.56 27.75
N THR A 65 -0.16 1.81 26.66
CA THR A 65 -1.05 0.66 26.41
C THR A 65 -0.82 -0.47 27.42
N ILE A 66 0.43 -0.76 27.77
CA ILE A 66 0.77 -1.74 28.81
C ILE A 66 0.70 -1.17 30.24
N ARG A 67 0.12 0.03 30.41
CA ARG A 67 -0.05 0.75 31.69
C ARG A 67 1.24 1.07 32.45
N ARG A 68 2.38 1.16 31.77
CA ARG A 68 3.67 1.60 32.32
C ARG A 68 3.86 3.10 32.20
N ALA A 69 2.95 3.84 32.84
CA ALA A 69 2.97 5.30 32.86
C ALA A 69 4.16 5.88 33.62
N ASP A 70 4.74 5.12 34.56
CA ASP A 70 5.97 5.43 35.28
C ASP A 70 7.16 5.65 34.32
N LEU A 71 7.26 4.80 33.28
CA LEU A 71 8.33 4.84 32.29
C LEU A 71 8.16 5.95 31.25
N LEU A 72 6.96 6.53 31.13
CA LEU A 72 6.71 7.65 30.21
C LEU A 72 7.51 8.91 30.59
N SER A 73 7.78 9.10 31.89
CA SER A 73 8.58 10.22 32.40
C SER A 73 10.01 10.25 31.83
N LEU A 74 10.54 9.08 31.45
CA LEU A 74 11.87 8.94 30.83
C LEU A 74 11.88 9.40 29.36
N LEU A 75 10.72 9.38 28.70
CA LEU A 75 10.54 9.75 27.30
C LEU A 75 10.28 11.25 27.10
N GLU A 76 10.03 12.02 28.17
CA GLU A 76 9.76 13.45 28.05
C GLU A 76 10.99 14.22 27.51
N THR A 77 10.91 14.59 26.25
CA THR A 77 11.75 15.61 25.59
C THR A 77 10.83 16.59 24.90
N ASP A 78 10.85 17.83 25.39
CA ASP A 78 10.17 19.05 24.94
C ASP A 78 8.63 19.03 24.82
N SER A 79 8.02 19.92 25.59
CA SER A 79 6.59 20.18 25.74
C SER A 79 5.95 20.84 24.50
N ARG A 80 6.12 20.26 23.31
CA ARG A 80 5.30 20.59 22.14
C ARG A 80 4.22 19.53 22.01
N ARG A 81 2.96 19.96 22.10
CA ARG A 81 1.82 19.11 21.74
C ARG A 81 2.13 18.50 20.37
N PRO A 82 2.13 17.17 20.20
CA PRO A 82 2.29 16.58 18.89
C PRO A 82 1.16 17.09 18.01
N GLU A 83 1.50 17.80 16.95
CA GLU A 83 0.55 18.13 15.89
C GLU A 83 -0.08 16.81 15.43
N GLU A 84 -1.41 16.73 15.55
CA GLU A 84 -2.23 15.64 15.03
C GLU A 84 -2.06 15.63 13.51
N THR A 85 -1.14 14.81 13.03
CA THR A 85 -0.96 14.50 11.62
C THR A 85 -1.41 13.06 11.40
N ASP A 86 -2.26 12.85 10.39
CA ASP A 86 -2.90 11.57 10.02
C ASP A 86 -1.92 10.46 9.57
N ALA A 87 -0.60 10.69 9.69
CA ALA A 87 0.48 9.85 9.18
C ALA A 87 1.38 9.27 10.28
N ARG A 88 1.06 9.46 11.57
CA ARG A 88 1.80 8.82 12.67
C ARG A 88 1.39 7.33 12.75
N PRO A 89 2.34 6.38 12.81
CA PRO A 89 2.00 4.99 13.03
C PRO A 89 1.38 4.85 14.43
N THR A 90 0.08 4.55 14.48
CA THR A 90 -0.66 4.27 15.72
C THR A 90 -0.78 2.77 15.93
N LEU A 91 -0.92 2.35 17.18
CA LEU A 91 -1.21 0.94 17.46
C LEU A 91 -2.52 0.52 16.82
N SER A 92 -2.54 -0.69 16.25
CA SER A 92 -3.76 -1.21 15.63
C SER A 92 -4.86 -1.32 16.71
N PRO A 93 -6.03 -0.70 16.52
CA PRO A 93 -7.14 -0.80 17.49
C PRO A 93 -7.54 -2.26 17.76
N TYR A 94 -7.38 -3.13 16.76
CA TYR A 94 -7.55 -4.58 16.90
C TYR A 94 -6.54 -5.21 17.87
N ARG A 95 -5.25 -4.87 17.77
CA ARG A 95 -4.21 -5.38 18.67
C ARG A 95 -4.42 -4.90 20.10
N VAL A 96 -4.78 -3.62 20.26
CA VAL A 96 -5.10 -3.03 21.58
C VAL A 96 -6.31 -3.74 22.20
N MET A 97 -7.35 -4.03 21.42
CA MET A 97 -8.54 -4.77 21.90
C MET A 97 -8.19 -6.19 22.36
N LEU A 98 -7.37 -6.93 21.60
CA LEU A 98 -6.92 -8.27 22.02
C LEU A 98 -6.04 -8.21 23.27
N TYR A 99 -5.16 -7.21 23.38
CA TYR A 99 -4.34 -7.03 24.57
C TYR A 99 -5.19 -6.75 25.81
N ARG A 100 -6.22 -5.90 25.72
CA ARG A 100 -7.16 -5.66 26.83
C ARG A 100 -7.85 -6.95 27.28
N ILE A 101 -8.26 -7.79 26.34
CA ILE A 101 -8.86 -9.08 26.67
C ILE A 101 -7.87 -9.97 27.41
N TYR A 102 -6.59 -9.97 27.01
CA TYR A 102 -5.54 -10.70 27.72
C TYR A 102 -5.31 -10.15 29.14
N GLU A 103 -5.23 -8.83 29.30
CA GLU A 103 -4.99 -8.18 30.59
C GLU A 103 -6.12 -8.47 31.59
N ASP A 104 -7.38 -8.43 31.13
CA ASP A 104 -8.55 -8.66 31.97
C ASP A 104 -8.90 -10.16 32.15
N MET A 105 -8.14 -11.08 31.52
CA MET A 105 -8.45 -12.51 31.54
C MET A 105 -7.80 -13.25 32.71
N THR A 106 -8.63 -13.99 33.44
CA THR A 106 -8.17 -14.89 34.50
C THR A 106 -7.61 -16.20 33.93
N THR A 107 -6.78 -16.88 34.72
CA THR A 107 -6.25 -18.21 34.37
C THR A 107 -7.37 -19.24 34.16
N GLU A 108 -8.44 -19.19 34.97
CA GLU A 108 -9.60 -20.06 34.80
C GLU A 108 -10.31 -19.81 33.47
N ASN A 109 -10.50 -18.54 33.10
CA ASN A 109 -11.12 -18.16 31.83
C ASN A 109 -10.24 -18.55 30.64
N PHE A 110 -8.92 -18.44 30.76
CA PHE A 110 -7.99 -18.87 29.73
C PHE A 110 -8.06 -20.38 29.48
N GLU A 111 -8.12 -21.20 30.53
CA GLU A 111 -8.28 -22.66 30.38
C GLU A 111 -9.64 -23.05 29.80
N LYS A 112 -10.72 -22.35 30.18
CA LYS A 112 -12.03 -22.50 29.53
C LYS A 112 -11.96 -22.15 28.05
N MET A 113 -11.25 -21.08 27.70
CA MET A 113 -11.07 -20.66 26.31
C MET A 113 -10.31 -21.71 25.50
N LYS A 114 -9.21 -22.26 26.02
CA LYS A 114 -8.47 -23.37 25.40
C LYS A 114 -9.37 -24.58 25.17
N PHE A 115 -10.17 -24.95 26.18
CA PHE A 115 -11.08 -26.08 26.09
C PHE A 115 -12.13 -25.89 24.98
N LEU A 116 -12.79 -24.72 24.93
CA LEU A 116 -13.80 -24.43 23.90
C LEU A 116 -13.20 -24.40 22.48
N LEU A 117 -11.96 -23.91 22.35
CA LEU A 117 -11.25 -23.85 21.07
C LEU A 117 -10.60 -25.18 20.64
N SER A 118 -10.56 -26.21 21.50
CA SER A 118 -10.01 -27.53 21.18
C SER A 118 -10.70 -28.26 20.02
N SER A 119 -11.93 -27.87 19.70
CA SER A 119 -12.67 -28.36 18.53
C SER A 119 -12.25 -27.68 17.22
N LYS A 120 -11.65 -26.48 17.29
CA LYS A 120 -11.30 -25.63 16.14
C LYS A 120 -9.79 -25.51 15.90
N LEU A 121 -8.98 -25.63 16.95
CA LEU A 121 -7.52 -25.58 16.89
C LEU A 121 -6.91 -26.96 17.10
N GLY A 122 -5.77 -27.22 16.44
CA GLY A 122 -5.04 -28.46 16.63
C GLY A 122 -4.46 -28.56 18.04
N ARG A 123 -4.43 -29.78 18.60
CA ARG A 123 -3.89 -30.07 19.95
C ARG A 123 -2.50 -29.45 20.19
N ARG A 124 -1.62 -29.52 19.19
CA ARG A 124 -0.26 -28.93 19.26
C ARG A 124 -0.25 -27.41 19.41
N GLN A 125 -1.24 -26.71 18.86
CA GLN A 125 -1.33 -25.24 18.92
C GLN A 125 -1.79 -24.78 20.29
N ILE A 126 -2.75 -25.51 20.87
CA ILE A 126 -3.25 -25.24 22.23
C ILE A 126 -2.19 -25.53 23.27
N GLU A 127 -1.46 -26.65 23.13
CA GLU A 127 -0.37 -27.04 24.03
C GLU A 127 0.83 -26.08 23.93
N ALA A 128 1.04 -25.41 22.80
CA ALA A 128 2.11 -24.43 22.60
C ALA A 128 1.74 -23.01 23.06
N SER A 129 0.51 -22.76 23.50
CA SER A 129 0.03 -21.44 23.90
C SER A 129 0.07 -21.31 25.43
N ASP A 130 1.09 -20.65 25.96
CA ASP A 130 1.25 -20.42 27.40
C ASP A 130 0.38 -19.25 27.89
N THR A 131 0.14 -18.27 27.03
CA THR A 131 -0.71 -17.10 27.30
C THR A 131 -1.84 -16.97 26.29
N ALA A 132 -2.80 -16.09 26.60
CA ALA A 132 -3.86 -15.79 25.64
C ALA A 132 -3.36 -15.04 24.40
N LEU A 133 -2.30 -14.25 24.51
CA LEU A 133 -1.68 -13.61 23.36
C LEU A 133 -1.13 -14.66 22.38
N ASP A 134 -0.51 -15.72 22.89
CA ASP A 134 -0.05 -16.86 22.07
C ASP A 134 -1.21 -17.57 21.40
N LEU A 135 -2.31 -17.77 22.14
CA LEU A 135 -3.51 -18.40 21.62
C LEU A 135 -4.15 -17.55 20.51
N PHE A 136 -4.22 -16.22 20.67
CA PHE A 136 -4.70 -15.32 19.61
C PHE A 136 -3.82 -15.38 18.36
N VAL A 137 -2.50 -15.43 18.55
CA VAL A 137 -1.50 -15.61 17.49
C VAL A 137 -1.73 -16.92 16.72
N GLU A 138 -2.05 -18.02 17.41
CA GLU A 138 -2.39 -19.31 16.79
C GLU A 138 -3.75 -19.30 16.10
N MET A 139 -4.75 -18.62 16.67
CA MET A 139 -6.05 -18.41 16.02
C MET A 139 -5.93 -17.61 14.72
N GLU A 140 -5.06 -16.61 14.68
CA GLU A 140 -4.74 -15.86 13.44
C GLU A 140 -4.07 -16.75 12.39
N LYS A 141 -3.14 -17.63 12.78
CA LYS A 141 -2.49 -18.59 11.86
C LYS A 141 -3.50 -19.58 11.28
N ALA A 142 -4.51 -19.96 12.05
CA ALA A 142 -5.58 -20.85 11.64
C ALA A 142 -6.73 -20.13 10.89
N ASP A 143 -6.60 -18.82 10.62
CA ASP A 143 -7.63 -17.99 9.97
C ASP A 143 -8.98 -17.96 10.73
N LEU A 144 -8.95 -18.20 12.05
CA LEU A 144 -10.10 -18.16 12.96
C LEU A 144 -10.30 -16.77 13.58
N LEU A 145 -9.29 -15.92 13.53
CA LEU A 145 -9.30 -14.59 14.13
C LEU A 145 -8.65 -13.58 13.19
N SER A 146 -9.32 -12.45 12.96
CA SER A 146 -8.78 -11.30 12.23
C SER A 146 -9.62 -10.05 12.55
N PRO A 147 -9.21 -8.84 12.13
CA PRO A 147 -9.99 -7.61 12.36
C PRO A 147 -11.43 -7.66 11.82
N THR A 148 -11.69 -8.47 10.80
CA THR A 148 -13.02 -8.63 10.19
C THR A 148 -13.74 -9.93 10.61
N LYS A 149 -13.04 -10.85 11.27
CA LYS A 149 -13.56 -12.15 11.74
C LYS A 149 -13.49 -12.24 13.26
N LEU A 150 -14.45 -11.59 13.94
CA LEU A 150 -14.52 -11.54 15.41
C LEU A 150 -15.74 -12.25 16.00
N LYS A 151 -16.69 -12.70 15.16
CA LYS A 151 -17.94 -13.32 15.62
C LYS A 151 -17.72 -14.57 16.45
N ASP A 152 -16.80 -15.42 16.00
CA ASP A 152 -16.47 -16.68 16.68
C ASP A 152 -15.77 -16.42 18.03
N MET A 153 -14.87 -15.45 18.08
CA MET A 153 -14.22 -15.02 19.32
C MET A 153 -15.24 -14.46 20.31
N HIS A 154 -16.12 -13.57 19.86
CA HIS A 154 -17.19 -13.02 20.69
C HIS A 154 -18.10 -14.11 21.25
N ALA A 155 -18.47 -15.10 20.43
CA ALA A 155 -19.28 -16.23 20.87
C ALA A 155 -18.56 -17.06 21.95
N VAL A 156 -17.28 -17.38 21.74
CA VAL A 156 -16.48 -18.14 22.71
C VAL A 156 -16.34 -17.41 24.03
N LEU A 157 -15.99 -16.11 24.01
CA LEU A 157 -15.87 -15.30 25.24
C LEU A 157 -17.20 -15.23 26.00
N LYS A 158 -18.34 -15.15 25.29
CA LYS A 158 -19.67 -15.05 25.91
C LYS A 158 -20.04 -16.27 26.74
N GLU A 159 -19.46 -17.44 26.46
CA GLU A 159 -19.72 -18.66 27.23
C GLU A 159 -19.17 -18.61 28.66
N PHE A 160 -18.19 -17.75 28.95
CA PHE A 160 -17.55 -17.71 30.26
C PHE A 160 -17.31 -16.31 30.84
N ASP A 161 -17.27 -15.26 30.00
CA ASP A 161 -17.07 -13.88 30.46
C ASP A 161 -17.81 -12.86 29.58
N GLN A 162 -18.88 -12.29 30.13
CA GLN A 162 -19.70 -11.32 29.45
C GLN A 162 -18.99 -9.96 29.24
N GLN A 163 -18.05 -9.58 30.10
CA GLN A 163 -17.31 -8.32 29.99
C GLN A 163 -16.25 -8.41 28.88
N LEU A 164 -15.49 -9.51 28.83
CA LEU A 164 -14.54 -9.76 27.73
C LEU A 164 -15.26 -9.81 26.38
N ALA A 165 -16.44 -10.44 26.33
CA ALA A 165 -17.27 -10.46 25.14
C ALA A 165 -17.74 -9.05 24.72
N LEU A 166 -18.05 -8.18 25.69
CA LEU A 166 -18.41 -6.78 25.42
C LEU A 166 -17.22 -6.00 24.82
N THR A 167 -15.99 -6.25 25.26
CA THR A 167 -14.78 -5.62 24.68
C THR A 167 -14.68 -5.89 23.17
N VAL A 168 -14.91 -7.14 22.73
CA VAL A 168 -14.95 -7.48 21.29
C VAL A 168 -16.13 -6.81 20.59
N LYS A 169 -17.30 -6.77 21.24
CA LYS A 169 -18.51 -6.17 20.66
C LYS A 169 -18.35 -4.67 20.45
N HIS A 170 -17.81 -3.95 21.43
CA HIS A 170 -17.53 -2.52 21.30
C HIS A 170 -16.60 -2.23 20.13
N TYR A 171 -15.53 -3.03 19.98
CA TYR A 171 -14.67 -2.93 18.81
C TYR A 171 -15.41 -3.20 17.49
N MET A 172 -16.25 -4.24 17.43
CA MET A 172 -17.07 -4.53 16.24
C MET A 172 -18.03 -3.37 15.91
N ASP A 173 -18.66 -2.78 16.92
CA ASP A 173 -19.60 -1.66 16.77
C ASP A 173 -18.87 -0.38 16.32
N GLU A 174 -17.66 -0.11 16.85
CA GLU A 174 -16.82 1.03 16.46
C GLU A 174 -16.31 0.90 15.02
N VAL A 175 -15.86 -0.29 14.60
CA VAL A 175 -15.42 -0.55 13.21
C VAL A 175 -16.59 -0.46 12.22
N LEU A 176 -17.81 -0.79 12.64
CA LEU A 176 -19.02 -0.64 11.82
C LEU A 176 -19.49 0.83 11.72
N GLN A 177 -19.22 1.66 12.74
CA GLN A 177 -19.58 3.09 12.74
C GLN A 177 -18.57 3.99 12.02
N GLN A 178 -17.34 3.54 11.77
CA GLN A 178 -16.37 4.26 10.93
C GLN A 178 -16.67 4.18 9.43
N ASN A 179 -17.76 3.52 9.03
CA ASN A 179 -18.32 3.56 7.66
C ASN A 179 -19.72 4.20 7.63
N PRO A 180 -19.80 5.53 7.48
CA PRO A 180 -20.78 6.14 6.61
C PRO A 180 -20.04 6.94 5.53
N THR A 181 -20.33 6.57 4.29
CA THR A 181 -20.35 7.43 3.11
C THR A 181 -20.24 8.93 3.43
N ARG A 182 -19.05 9.52 3.23
CA ARG A 182 -18.84 10.97 3.27
C ARG A 182 -19.36 11.58 1.96
N VAL A 183 -20.68 11.53 1.75
CA VAL A 183 -21.36 12.42 0.79
C VAL A 183 -21.45 13.79 1.48
N PRO A 184 -21.00 14.90 0.86
CA PRO A 184 -21.16 16.21 1.48
C PRO A 184 -22.67 16.55 1.59
N PRO A 185 -23.13 17.20 2.68
CA PRO A 185 -24.49 17.70 2.74
C PRO A 185 -24.66 18.81 1.70
N LEU A 186 -25.68 18.67 0.85
CA LEU A 186 -26.18 19.79 0.04
C LEU A 186 -26.59 20.94 0.96
N PRO A 187 -26.29 22.21 0.63
CA PRO A 187 -26.74 23.34 1.41
C PRO A 187 -28.28 23.49 1.32
N PRO A 188 -28.93 24.02 2.36
CA PRO A 188 -30.38 24.20 2.38
C PRO A 188 -30.79 25.17 1.27
N ARG A 189 -31.67 24.71 0.38
CA ARG A 189 -32.33 25.55 -0.63
C ARG A 189 -33.16 26.61 0.07
N VAL A 190 -32.67 27.85 0.06
CA VAL A 190 -33.50 29.05 0.20
C VAL A 190 -34.42 29.09 -1.02
N SER A 191 -35.70 28.81 -0.82
CA SER A 191 -36.73 29.15 -1.81
C SER A 191 -36.94 30.67 -1.74
N MET A 192 -36.51 31.37 -2.78
CA MET A 192 -37.01 32.70 -3.10
C MET A 192 -38.07 32.59 -4.18
N ASP A 193 -39.20 33.24 -3.88
CA ASP A 193 -40.41 33.35 -4.67
C ASP A 193 -40.19 33.84 -6.10
N TYR A 194 -40.94 33.26 -7.04
CA TYR A 194 -41.56 34.04 -8.10
C TYR A 194 -43.02 33.65 -8.24
N GLN A 195 -43.86 34.66 -8.00
CA GLN A 195 -45.29 34.67 -8.27
C GLN A 195 -45.58 34.37 -9.75
N ARG A 196 -46.53 33.46 -10.01
CA ARG A 196 -47.49 33.68 -11.11
C ARG A 196 -48.85 33.06 -10.81
N VAL A 197 -49.83 33.94 -10.89
CA VAL A 197 -51.26 33.84 -10.64
C VAL A 197 -51.95 33.09 -11.80
N ASN A 198 -52.81 32.09 -11.55
CA ASN A 198 -54.27 32.26 -11.42
C ASN A 198 -55.08 30.94 -11.44
N ASN A 199 -55.97 30.84 -10.44
CA ASN A 199 -57.35 30.28 -10.40
C ASN A 199 -57.73 28.85 -10.85
N GLY A 200 -58.36 28.13 -9.91
CA GLY A 200 -59.65 27.45 -10.16
C GLY A 200 -59.97 26.18 -9.36
N SER A 201 -60.73 26.33 -8.24
CA SER A 201 -61.74 25.40 -7.63
C SER A 201 -61.36 23.94 -7.27
N GLN A 202 -61.27 23.50 -6.01
CA GLN A 202 -62.27 23.24 -4.93
C GLN A 202 -62.71 21.76 -4.79
N GLN A 203 -62.38 21.18 -3.61
CA GLN A 203 -63.13 20.17 -2.78
C GLN A 203 -63.33 18.75 -3.37
N THR A 204 -63.24 17.58 -2.70
CA THR A 204 -63.25 17.07 -1.30
C THR A 204 -62.88 15.56 -1.33
N PRO A 205 -62.68 14.85 -0.19
CA PRO A 205 -61.93 13.59 -0.13
C PRO A 205 -62.74 12.28 -0.32
N SER A 206 -62.00 11.25 -0.71
CA SER A 206 -62.37 9.88 -1.06
C SER A 206 -62.88 9.02 0.11
N THR A 207 -63.91 8.21 -0.17
CA THR A 207 -64.39 7.09 0.65
C THR A 207 -64.62 5.86 -0.26
N LEU A 208 -64.51 4.66 0.33
CA LEU A 208 -64.91 3.32 -0.21
C LEU A 208 -63.94 2.71 -1.24
N SER A 209 -63.75 1.40 -1.37
CA SER A 209 -64.19 0.19 -0.67
C SER A 209 -63.37 -0.98 -1.22
N ILE A 210 -63.19 -2.02 -0.40
CA ILE A 210 -62.64 -3.32 -0.75
C ILE A 210 -63.57 -4.04 -1.74
N SER A 211 -63.00 -4.81 -2.68
CA SER A 211 -63.65 -5.97 -3.29
C SER A 211 -62.60 -7.00 -3.72
N GLU A 212 -62.79 -8.23 -3.25
CA GLU A 212 -61.99 -9.43 -3.48
C GLU A 212 -62.31 -10.07 -4.84
N THR A 213 -61.28 -10.59 -5.52
CA THR A 213 -61.36 -11.83 -6.31
C THR A 213 -59.98 -12.52 -6.34
N ARG A 214 -59.91 -13.76 -5.85
CA ARG A 214 -58.80 -14.74 -5.95
C ARG A 214 -59.08 -15.71 -7.12
N PRO A 215 -58.22 -16.70 -7.45
CA PRO A 215 -56.75 -16.68 -7.60
C PRO A 215 -56.28 -17.45 -8.87
N SER A 216 -55.08 -17.17 -9.38
CA SER A 216 -54.38 -18.11 -10.28
C SER A 216 -52.86 -18.07 -10.13
N ARG A 217 -52.37 -19.02 -9.32
CA ARG A 217 -51.06 -19.71 -9.34
C ARG A 217 -49.82 -18.92 -9.82
N GLU A 218 -49.17 -18.24 -8.89
CA GLU A 218 -47.71 -18.07 -8.93
C GLU A 218 -47.05 -19.20 -8.13
N ARG A 219 -46.15 -19.94 -8.77
CA ARG A 219 -45.33 -20.97 -8.11
C ARG A 219 -44.16 -20.30 -7.41
N ILE A 220 -44.20 -20.35 -6.09
CA ILE A 220 -43.07 -20.11 -5.18
C ILE A 220 -42.01 -21.18 -5.46
N TYR A 221 -40.77 -20.78 -5.74
CA TYR A 221 -39.62 -21.68 -5.78
C TYR A 221 -38.83 -21.57 -4.48
N SER A 222 -38.52 -22.72 -3.89
CA SER A 222 -37.76 -22.92 -2.65
C SER A 222 -36.27 -23.06 -2.94
N ASP A 223 -35.46 -22.51 -2.05
CA ASP A 223 -34.02 -22.24 -2.11
C ASP A 223 -33.13 -23.47 -1.82
N ALA A 224 -33.66 -24.68 -1.97
CA ALA A 224 -32.93 -25.91 -1.73
C ALA A 224 -32.89 -26.83 -2.96
N GLN A 225 -31.97 -26.55 -3.90
CA GLN A 225 -31.24 -27.57 -4.67
C GLN A 225 -30.03 -26.99 -5.41
N PRO A 226 -28.88 -27.71 -5.49
CA PRO A 226 -27.63 -27.17 -6.03
C PRO A 226 -27.64 -27.24 -7.56
N ASN A 227 -27.75 -26.09 -8.22
CA ASN A 227 -27.55 -26.01 -9.66
C ASN A 227 -26.04 -26.04 -9.96
N ARG A 228 -25.53 -27.19 -10.38
CA ARG A 228 -24.17 -27.34 -10.93
C ARG A 228 -24.13 -26.75 -12.34
N GLN A 229 -23.82 -25.46 -12.43
CA GLN A 229 -23.07 -24.90 -13.57
C GLN A 229 -21.99 -23.95 -13.04
N PRO A 230 -20.76 -23.99 -13.57
CA PRO A 230 -19.70 -23.10 -13.12
C PRO A 230 -20.07 -21.68 -13.51
N SER A 231 -20.40 -20.84 -12.54
CA SER A 231 -20.61 -19.42 -12.77
C SER A 231 -19.29 -18.77 -13.19
N SER A 232 -19.15 -18.50 -14.48
CA SER A 232 -18.08 -17.68 -15.07
C SER A 232 -18.08 -16.22 -14.57
N VAL A 233 -19.09 -15.82 -13.80
CA VAL A 233 -19.31 -14.45 -13.30
C VAL A 233 -18.33 -14.06 -12.17
N ALA A 234 -17.71 -15.02 -11.49
CA ALA A 234 -16.77 -14.72 -10.40
C ALA A 234 -15.42 -14.14 -10.90
N ASN A 235 -15.11 -14.31 -12.19
CA ASN A 235 -13.79 -13.97 -12.77
C ASN A 235 -13.72 -12.53 -13.31
N GLU A 236 -14.85 -11.87 -13.59
CA GLU A 236 -14.90 -10.53 -14.19
C GLU A 236 -14.54 -9.40 -13.21
N MET A 237 -14.66 -9.64 -11.89
CA MET A 237 -14.28 -8.64 -10.88
C MET A 237 -12.80 -8.68 -10.48
N GLU A 238 -12.07 -9.73 -10.84
CA GLU A 238 -10.67 -9.91 -10.40
C GLU A 238 -9.67 -9.10 -11.25
N TYR A 239 -10.01 -8.76 -12.49
CA TYR A 239 -9.10 -8.14 -13.45
C TYR A 239 -9.57 -6.75 -13.92
N TYR A 240 -8.63 -5.87 -14.26
CA TYR A 240 -8.96 -4.67 -15.02
C TYR A 240 -9.28 -5.04 -16.47
N ASP A 241 -10.36 -4.45 -16.99
CA ASP A 241 -10.76 -4.58 -18.38
C ASP A 241 -9.88 -3.70 -19.27
N LEU A 242 -9.23 -4.30 -20.27
CA LEU A 242 -8.39 -3.61 -21.24
C LEU A 242 -8.94 -3.85 -22.65
N ASN A 243 -10.14 -3.31 -22.91
CA ASN A 243 -10.94 -3.66 -24.07
C ASN A 243 -10.88 -2.61 -25.20
N HIS A 244 -10.35 -1.42 -24.94
CA HIS A 244 -10.20 -0.36 -25.92
C HIS A 244 -8.94 -0.54 -26.77
N ASN A 245 -9.00 -0.02 -28.01
CA ASN A 245 -7.85 0.06 -28.90
C ASN A 245 -7.83 1.46 -29.55
N PRO A 246 -6.89 2.35 -29.18
CA PRO A 246 -5.78 2.12 -28.24
C PRO A 246 -6.26 1.91 -26.80
N ARG A 247 -5.52 1.11 -26.01
CA ARG A 247 -5.81 0.85 -24.59
C ARG A 247 -5.65 2.08 -23.71
N GLY A 248 -4.91 3.08 -24.16
CA GLY A 248 -4.40 4.10 -23.28
C GLY A 248 -3.34 4.97 -23.91
N LEU A 249 -2.96 6.01 -23.18
CA LEU A 249 -1.77 6.80 -23.47
C LEU A 249 -0.58 6.26 -22.67
N CYS A 250 0.59 6.26 -23.29
CA CYS A 250 1.87 6.09 -22.61
C CYS A 250 2.73 7.32 -22.87
N VAL A 251 2.93 8.14 -21.83
CA VAL A 251 3.72 9.37 -21.93
C VAL A 251 5.12 9.12 -21.37
N VAL A 252 6.14 9.33 -22.18
CA VAL A 252 7.55 9.17 -21.78
C VAL A 252 8.19 10.55 -21.72
N ILE A 253 8.62 10.96 -20.53
CA ILE A 253 9.43 12.16 -20.31
C ILE A 253 10.88 11.72 -20.21
N ASN A 254 11.67 12.06 -21.22
CA ASN A 254 13.06 11.67 -21.36
C ASN A 254 13.99 12.88 -21.25
N ASN A 255 14.59 13.07 -20.08
CA ASN A 255 15.55 14.15 -19.84
C ASN A 255 16.98 13.61 -19.95
N GLU A 256 17.66 14.04 -21.01
CA GLU A 256 19.04 13.70 -21.32
C GLU A 256 19.98 14.87 -21.07
N LYS A 257 19.60 16.08 -21.48
CA LYS A 257 20.44 17.28 -21.46
C LYS A 257 20.03 18.21 -20.34
N PHE A 258 20.95 18.52 -19.43
CA PHE A 258 20.72 19.43 -18.30
C PHE A 258 21.47 20.74 -18.54
N LEU A 259 20.81 21.86 -18.24
CA LEU A 259 21.26 23.19 -18.62
C LEU A 259 22.21 23.83 -17.59
N GLY A 260 22.19 23.34 -16.35
CA GLY A 260 23.03 23.85 -15.27
C GLY A 260 24.38 23.14 -15.18
N GLU A 261 25.13 23.47 -14.13
CA GLU A 261 26.48 22.95 -13.89
C GLU A 261 26.48 21.80 -12.85
N GLU A 262 25.36 21.56 -12.17
CA GLU A 262 25.30 20.60 -11.06
C GLU A 262 25.02 19.17 -11.54
N LEU A 263 24.17 19.02 -12.56
CA LEU A 263 23.76 17.72 -13.09
C LEU A 263 24.42 17.44 -14.45
N LYS A 264 24.87 16.20 -14.63
CA LYS A 264 25.51 15.77 -15.88
C LYS A 264 24.45 15.34 -16.91
N ASP A 265 24.85 15.30 -18.18
CA ASP A 265 24.03 14.70 -19.22
C ASP A 265 23.85 13.18 -19.00
N ARG A 266 22.67 12.66 -19.32
CA ARG A 266 22.29 11.26 -19.08
C ARG A 266 22.42 10.38 -20.32
N GLY A 267 23.65 10.14 -20.79
CA GLY A 267 23.91 9.36 -22.01
C GLY A 267 23.20 7.99 -22.03
N GLY A 268 22.60 7.59 -23.14
CA GLY A 268 21.91 6.29 -23.24
C GLY A 268 20.49 6.26 -22.66
N THR A 269 19.97 7.34 -22.06
CA THR A 269 18.54 7.46 -21.71
C THR A 269 17.64 7.41 -22.96
N GLN A 270 18.17 7.77 -24.14
CA GLN A 270 17.43 7.63 -25.40
C GLN A 270 17.15 6.17 -25.75
N GLU A 271 18.04 5.23 -25.39
CA GLU A 271 17.79 3.80 -25.58
C GLU A 271 16.64 3.30 -24.70
N ASP A 272 16.53 3.85 -23.48
CA ASP A 272 15.38 3.59 -22.59
C ASP A 272 14.08 4.11 -23.19
N ALA A 273 14.08 5.34 -23.73
CA ALA A 273 12.91 5.90 -24.39
C ALA A 273 12.49 5.07 -25.63
N ASN A 274 13.46 4.61 -26.43
CA ASN A 274 13.22 3.79 -27.62
C ASN A 274 12.60 2.43 -27.25
N VAL A 275 13.13 1.75 -26.22
CA VAL A 275 12.60 0.45 -25.80
C VAL A 275 11.21 0.60 -25.18
N LEU A 276 10.97 1.64 -24.37
CA LEU A 276 9.65 1.93 -23.81
C LEU A 276 8.63 2.19 -24.93
N GLN A 277 9.00 2.98 -25.93
CA GLN A 277 8.14 3.24 -27.08
C GLN A 277 7.79 1.96 -27.83
N SER A 278 8.78 1.11 -28.11
CA SER A 278 8.57 -0.17 -28.80
C SER A 278 7.66 -1.11 -28.00
N VAL A 279 7.91 -1.27 -26.70
CA VAL A 279 7.15 -2.20 -25.84
C VAL A 279 5.71 -1.73 -25.63
N PHE A 280 5.50 -0.48 -25.22
CA PHE A 280 4.15 0.01 -24.92
C PHE A 280 3.28 0.16 -26.18
N SER A 281 3.88 0.47 -27.34
CA SER A 281 3.14 0.42 -28.61
C SER A 281 2.60 -0.98 -28.89
N ARG A 282 3.42 -2.02 -28.70
CA ARG A 282 3.00 -3.43 -28.89
C ARG A 282 1.98 -3.88 -27.86
N LEU A 283 2.00 -3.30 -26.66
CA LEU A 283 0.99 -3.53 -25.63
C LEU A 283 -0.32 -2.77 -25.90
N GLY A 284 -0.43 -2.03 -27.02
CA GLY A 284 -1.65 -1.36 -27.44
C GLY A 284 -1.82 0.07 -26.95
N PHE A 285 -0.77 0.72 -26.46
CA PHE A 285 -0.82 2.12 -26.02
C PHE A 285 -0.39 3.07 -27.15
N THR A 286 -0.99 4.25 -27.20
CA THR A 286 -0.46 5.36 -27.99
C THR A 286 0.67 6.02 -27.21
N VAL A 287 1.90 5.88 -27.70
CA VAL A 287 3.09 6.42 -27.01
C VAL A 287 3.39 7.84 -27.48
N VAL A 288 3.58 8.76 -26.53
CA VAL A 288 4.06 10.14 -26.77
C VAL A 288 5.35 10.34 -26.00
N VAL A 289 6.40 10.78 -26.69
CA VAL A 289 7.73 11.02 -26.09
C VAL A 289 8.02 12.51 -26.07
N HIS A 290 8.33 13.04 -24.89
CA HIS A 290 8.79 14.40 -24.67
C HIS A 290 10.25 14.38 -24.24
N ASN A 291 11.11 15.13 -24.93
CA ASN A 291 12.53 15.18 -24.63
C ASN A 291 12.89 16.50 -23.94
N ASN A 292 13.75 16.40 -22.92
CA ASN A 292 14.43 17.53 -22.29
C ASN A 292 13.48 18.62 -21.75
N LEU A 293 12.46 18.22 -21.01
CA LEU A 293 11.50 19.14 -20.39
C LEU A 293 12.07 19.79 -19.13
N THR A 294 11.88 21.10 -19.01
CA THR A 294 12.09 21.84 -17.75
C THR A 294 11.06 21.43 -16.70
N ALA A 295 11.31 21.70 -15.43
CA ALA A 295 10.39 21.36 -14.34
C ALA A 295 8.98 21.95 -14.57
N GLY A 296 8.91 23.21 -15.00
CA GLY A 296 7.65 23.86 -15.35
C GLY A 296 6.95 23.22 -16.56
N SER A 297 7.72 22.75 -17.54
CA SER A 297 7.17 22.07 -18.72
C SER A 297 6.65 20.67 -18.37
N ILE A 298 7.32 19.94 -17.48
CA ILE A 298 6.84 18.66 -16.94
C ILE A 298 5.49 18.85 -16.25
N GLN A 299 5.40 19.83 -15.34
CA GLN A 299 4.16 20.11 -14.63
C GLN A 299 3.03 20.53 -15.58
N SER A 300 3.34 21.37 -16.57
CA SER A 300 2.37 21.82 -17.57
C SER A 300 1.86 20.67 -18.43
N GLU A 301 2.76 19.83 -18.95
CA GLU A 301 2.40 18.67 -19.77
C GLU A 301 1.50 17.69 -19.00
N LEU A 302 1.84 17.35 -17.75
CA LEU A 302 1.04 16.44 -16.93
C LEU A 302 -0.30 17.05 -16.52
N THR A 303 -0.34 18.37 -16.29
CA THR A 303 -1.58 19.09 -16.00
C THR A 303 -2.51 19.08 -17.21
N GLU A 304 -2.00 19.33 -18.42
CA GLU A 304 -2.79 19.26 -19.65
C GLU A 304 -3.21 17.82 -19.97
N LEU A 305 -2.34 16.83 -19.72
CA LEU A 305 -2.67 15.43 -19.86
C LEU A 305 -3.82 15.02 -18.93
N GLY A 306 -3.82 15.47 -17.68
CA GLY A 306 -4.88 15.20 -16.70
C GLY A 306 -6.24 15.78 -17.10
N LYS A 307 -6.28 16.81 -17.96
CA LYS A 307 -7.51 17.40 -18.50
C LYS A 307 -8.09 16.65 -19.70
N LYS A 308 -7.38 15.67 -20.26
CA LYS A 308 -7.88 14.90 -21.41
C LYS A 308 -9.06 14.01 -21.01
N ASP A 309 -9.87 13.68 -22.01
CA ASP A 309 -10.93 12.68 -21.86
C ASP A 309 -10.35 11.27 -22.05
N PHE A 310 -10.50 10.44 -21.02
CA PHE A 310 -10.06 9.06 -21.00
C PHE A 310 -11.22 8.06 -21.08
N LEU A 311 -12.45 8.48 -21.40
CA LEU A 311 -13.61 7.56 -21.48
C LEU A 311 -13.32 6.32 -22.35
N ASP A 312 -12.75 6.53 -23.55
CA ASP A 312 -12.38 5.49 -24.52
C ASP A 312 -10.96 4.94 -24.33
N HIS A 313 -10.36 5.13 -23.16
CA HIS A 313 -9.06 4.57 -22.79
C HIS A 313 -9.24 3.67 -21.56
N ASP A 314 -8.54 2.55 -21.51
CA ASP A 314 -8.56 1.63 -20.36
C ASP A 314 -7.55 1.99 -19.28
N ALA A 315 -6.42 2.60 -19.65
CA ALA A 315 -5.28 2.81 -18.74
C ALA A 315 -4.46 4.04 -19.11
N LEU A 316 -3.67 4.52 -18.14
CA LEU A 316 -2.64 5.55 -18.36
C LEU A 316 -1.29 5.02 -17.91
N VAL A 317 -0.25 5.26 -18.73
CA VAL A 317 1.15 4.99 -18.37
C VAL A 317 1.94 6.29 -18.47
N VAL A 318 2.75 6.58 -17.46
CA VAL A 318 3.69 7.71 -17.44
C VAL A 318 5.08 7.19 -17.05
N CYS A 319 6.05 7.34 -17.95
CA CYS A 319 7.44 6.99 -17.69
C CYS A 319 8.25 8.27 -17.55
N VAL A 320 9.03 8.40 -16.47
CA VAL A 320 9.92 9.55 -16.24
C VAL A 320 11.35 9.06 -16.13
N LEU A 321 12.20 9.51 -17.05
CA LEU A 321 13.62 9.20 -17.13
C LEU A 321 14.40 10.50 -16.87
N SER A 322 14.93 10.67 -15.66
CA SER A 322 15.65 11.90 -15.30
C SER A 322 16.62 11.67 -14.13
N HIS A 323 17.37 12.70 -13.77
CA HIS A 323 18.00 12.77 -12.46
C HIS A 323 16.93 12.86 -11.36
N GLY A 324 17.27 12.44 -10.14
CA GLY A 324 16.38 12.57 -8.99
C GLY A 324 17.08 12.49 -7.65
N GLU A 325 16.27 12.70 -6.63
CA GLU A 325 16.61 12.51 -5.22
C GLU A 325 15.36 12.03 -4.46
N LYS A 326 15.44 11.96 -3.13
CA LYS A 326 14.33 11.46 -2.29
C LYS A 326 13.05 12.27 -2.52
N GLY A 327 12.07 11.64 -3.18
CA GLY A 327 10.73 12.23 -3.36
C GLY A 327 10.58 13.22 -4.52
N CYS A 328 11.59 13.41 -5.38
CA CYS A 328 11.44 14.23 -6.58
C CYS A 328 12.32 13.79 -7.76
N VAL A 329 11.98 14.31 -8.95
CA VAL A 329 12.77 14.23 -10.18
C VAL A 329 13.20 15.64 -10.59
N PHE A 330 14.25 15.75 -11.41
CA PHE A 330 14.71 17.03 -11.92
C PHE A 330 14.17 17.31 -13.34
N GLY A 331 13.83 18.58 -13.59
CA GLY A 331 13.73 19.12 -14.94
C GLY A 331 15.12 19.43 -15.52
N THR A 332 15.19 19.72 -16.82
CA THR A 332 16.45 20.11 -17.48
C THR A 332 17.01 21.45 -17.00
N ASP A 333 16.19 22.25 -16.33
CA ASP A 333 16.57 23.49 -15.63
C ASP A 333 17.05 23.24 -14.19
N GLU A 334 17.35 21.98 -13.83
CA GLU A 334 17.81 21.53 -12.51
C GLU A 334 16.85 21.87 -11.36
N LYS A 335 15.60 22.19 -11.69
CA LYS A 335 14.54 22.39 -10.70
C LYS A 335 13.83 21.08 -10.39
N LYS A 336 13.43 20.95 -9.13
CA LYS A 336 12.77 19.76 -8.58
C LYS A 336 11.28 19.76 -8.96
N VAL A 337 10.78 18.58 -9.35
CA VAL A 337 9.36 18.27 -9.50
C VAL A 337 9.04 17.14 -8.54
N LYS A 338 8.19 17.40 -7.54
CA LYS A 338 7.86 16.41 -6.52
C LYS A 338 7.13 15.23 -7.15
N LEU A 339 7.31 14.01 -6.62
CA LEU A 339 6.57 12.84 -7.10
C LEU A 339 5.05 13.03 -7.02
N ARG A 340 4.59 13.81 -6.02
CA ARG A 340 3.18 14.22 -5.90
C ARG A 340 2.70 15.05 -7.08
N GLU A 341 3.53 15.96 -7.59
CA GLU A 341 3.19 16.81 -8.73
C GLU A 341 3.06 15.97 -10.02
N LEU A 342 3.80 14.86 -10.11
CA LEU A 342 3.66 13.92 -11.22
C LEU A 342 2.31 13.18 -11.21
N THR A 343 1.82 12.78 -10.04
CA THR A 343 0.61 11.94 -9.91
C THR A 343 -0.68 12.73 -9.68
N SER A 344 -0.58 13.90 -9.03
CA SER A 344 -1.75 14.69 -8.62
C SER A 344 -2.72 15.07 -9.75
N PRO A 345 -2.30 15.29 -11.01
CA PRO A 345 -3.25 15.57 -12.10
C PRO A 345 -4.18 14.39 -12.42
N PHE A 346 -3.83 13.16 -12.02
CA PHE A 346 -4.51 11.92 -12.43
C PHE A 346 -5.35 11.28 -11.33
N THR A 347 -5.54 12.00 -10.22
CA THR A 347 -6.44 11.59 -9.13
C THR A 347 -7.88 11.54 -9.63
N SER A 348 -8.74 10.75 -8.99
CA SER A 348 -10.16 10.64 -9.39
C SER A 348 -10.90 11.99 -9.36
N LYS A 349 -10.39 12.96 -8.59
CA LYS A 349 -10.90 14.33 -8.56
C LYS A 349 -10.47 15.15 -9.79
N ASN A 350 -9.20 15.04 -10.20
CA ASN A 350 -8.61 15.88 -11.23
C ASN A 350 -8.76 15.29 -12.64
N ALA A 351 -8.81 13.95 -12.76
CA ALA A 351 -9.12 13.23 -14.00
C ALA A 351 -10.25 12.20 -13.78
N PRO A 352 -11.52 12.63 -13.66
CA PRO A 352 -12.64 11.74 -13.33
C PRO A 352 -12.85 10.60 -14.33
N THR A 353 -12.50 10.80 -15.59
CA THR A 353 -12.62 9.80 -16.67
C THR A 353 -11.57 8.67 -16.58
N LEU A 354 -10.58 8.83 -15.69
CA LEU A 354 -9.62 7.79 -15.27
C LEU A 354 -9.97 7.11 -13.95
N ALA A 355 -11.09 7.45 -13.30
CA ALA A 355 -11.51 6.79 -12.07
C ALA A 355 -11.78 5.29 -12.32
N GLY A 356 -11.27 4.40 -11.47
CA GLY A 356 -11.40 2.95 -11.64
C GLY A 356 -10.48 2.32 -12.69
N LYS A 357 -9.65 3.12 -13.38
CA LYS A 357 -8.73 2.68 -14.43
C LYS A 357 -7.28 2.67 -13.92
N PRO A 358 -6.43 1.70 -14.27
CA PRO A 358 -5.05 1.64 -13.79
C PRO A 358 -4.20 2.80 -14.32
N LYS A 359 -3.45 3.41 -13.41
CA LYS A 359 -2.54 4.55 -13.64
C LYS A 359 -1.12 4.13 -13.25
N LEU A 360 -0.30 3.78 -14.24
CA LEU A 360 1.04 3.24 -14.05
C LEU A 360 2.10 4.34 -14.20
N PHE A 361 2.99 4.46 -13.23
CA PHE A 361 4.12 5.37 -13.23
C PHE A 361 5.41 4.55 -13.14
N PHE A 362 6.32 4.70 -14.09
CA PHE A 362 7.64 4.07 -14.05
C PHE A 362 8.70 5.15 -14.01
N ILE A 363 9.41 5.24 -12.88
CA ILE A 363 10.32 6.35 -12.61
C ILE A 363 11.75 5.81 -12.49
N GLN A 364 12.54 6.14 -13.50
CA GLN A 364 13.99 5.97 -13.52
C GLN A 364 14.62 7.27 -13.05
N ALA A 365 14.92 7.32 -11.75
CA ALA A 365 15.65 8.39 -11.09
C ALA A 365 16.18 7.88 -9.74
N CYS A 366 17.30 8.43 -9.26
CA CYS A 366 17.79 8.15 -7.91
C CYS A 366 16.78 8.61 -6.84
N GLN A 367 16.79 7.97 -5.67
CA GLN A 367 15.95 8.34 -4.52
C GLN A 367 16.76 8.78 -3.29
N GLY A 368 18.07 9.01 -3.46
CA GLY A 368 18.97 9.62 -2.49
C GLY A 368 20.43 9.38 -2.84
N GLY A 369 21.32 9.70 -1.90
CA GLY A 369 22.77 9.69 -2.11
C GLY A 369 23.50 8.42 -1.65
N SER A 370 22.82 7.50 -0.95
CA SER A 370 23.46 6.31 -0.37
C SER A 370 23.61 5.20 -1.41
N TYR A 371 24.66 4.40 -1.27
CA TYR A 371 24.82 3.17 -2.05
C TYR A 371 24.14 2.00 -1.34
N GLN A 372 23.54 1.10 -2.11
CA GLN A 372 23.00 -0.12 -1.54
C GLN A 372 24.13 -1.14 -1.40
N GLU A 373 24.45 -1.52 -0.16
CA GLU A 373 25.44 -2.55 0.13
C GLU A 373 24.86 -3.95 -0.05
N GLY A 374 25.64 -4.86 -0.63
CA GLY A 374 25.29 -6.26 -0.72
C GLY A 374 25.68 -7.01 0.53
N ALA A 375 24.73 -7.68 1.19
CA ALA A 375 25.05 -8.70 2.18
C ALA A 375 25.20 -10.06 1.48
N VAL A 376 26.29 -10.78 1.76
CA VAL A 376 26.52 -12.12 1.23
C VAL A 376 25.65 -13.10 2.02
N PRO A 377 24.68 -13.82 1.41
CA PRO A 377 24.15 -15.02 2.02
C PRO A 377 25.30 -16.04 2.06
N CYS A 378 25.68 -16.56 3.25
CA CYS A 378 26.78 -17.51 3.45
C CYS A 378 27.08 -18.40 2.22
N PRO A 379 28.25 -18.31 1.58
CA PRO A 379 28.54 -19.10 0.38
C PRO A 379 29.34 -20.36 0.71
N PRO A 380 29.39 -21.33 -0.21
CA PRO A 380 30.66 -21.87 -0.65
C PRO A 380 31.05 -21.15 -1.96
N ARG A 381 32.21 -20.48 -1.92
CA ARG A 381 32.98 -20.05 -3.11
C ARG A 381 33.61 -21.30 -3.80
N PRO A 382 34.21 -21.24 -5.02
CA PRO A 382 34.72 -20.06 -5.74
C PRO A 382 34.49 -20.02 -7.27
N GLY A 383 34.85 -18.89 -7.87
CA GLY A 383 35.11 -18.71 -9.30
C GLY A 383 35.25 -17.23 -9.65
N GLU A 384 36.47 -16.70 -9.65
CA GLU A 384 36.79 -15.35 -10.10
C GLU A 384 36.92 -15.36 -11.63
N GLU A 385 36.08 -14.57 -12.31
CA GLU A 385 36.30 -14.16 -13.70
C GLU A 385 36.34 -12.63 -13.74
N GLU A 386 37.41 -12.08 -14.33
CA GLU A 386 37.56 -10.64 -14.58
C GLU A 386 36.53 -10.18 -15.61
N VAL A 387 35.55 -9.39 -15.17
CA VAL A 387 34.56 -8.75 -16.05
C VAL A 387 35.10 -7.37 -16.47
N ARG A 388 35.22 -7.15 -17.78
CA ARG A 388 35.46 -5.82 -18.36
C ARG A 388 34.38 -4.86 -17.88
N GLU A 389 34.76 -3.78 -17.20
CA GLU A 389 33.80 -2.85 -16.62
C GLU A 389 33.00 -2.12 -17.72
N PRO A 390 31.67 -2.29 -17.77
CA PRO A 390 30.82 -1.47 -18.62
C PRO A 390 30.78 -0.02 -18.12
N SER A 391 30.65 0.95 -19.04
CA SER A 391 30.55 2.38 -18.73
C SER A 391 29.20 2.74 -18.07
N LEU A 392 29.10 2.47 -16.77
CA LEU A 392 27.94 2.75 -15.92
C LEU A 392 28.02 4.15 -15.29
N GLU A 393 26.87 4.81 -15.18
CA GLU A 393 26.68 6.14 -14.57
C GLU A 393 25.51 6.12 -13.58
N GLU A 394 25.50 7.11 -12.69
CA GLU A 394 24.48 7.31 -11.64
C GLU A 394 23.57 8.50 -11.98
N ASP A 395 22.29 8.40 -11.61
CA ASP A 395 21.29 9.45 -11.88
C ASP A 395 21.04 10.40 -10.67
N ALA A 396 22.03 10.68 -9.81
CA ALA A 396 21.85 11.41 -8.53
C ALA A 396 21.95 12.95 -8.59
N GLY A 397 21.30 13.66 -7.65
CA GLY A 397 21.39 15.12 -7.38
C GLY A 397 21.45 15.49 -5.87
N PRO A 398 21.57 16.78 -5.48
CA PRO A 398 21.79 17.23 -4.09
C PRO A 398 20.57 17.15 -3.15
N VAL A 399 20.75 16.48 -1.99
CA VAL A 399 19.74 15.76 -1.15
C VAL A 399 18.89 16.63 -0.18
N HIS A 400 17.57 16.79 -0.37
CA HIS A 400 16.56 17.25 0.62
C HIS A 400 15.23 16.45 0.47
N GLY A 401 14.49 16.12 1.55
CA GLY A 401 13.43 15.06 1.51
C GLY A 401 11.98 15.46 1.83
N GLU A 402 11.01 14.68 1.31
CA GLU A 402 9.55 14.62 1.65
C GLU A 402 8.92 13.24 1.28
N THR A 403 7.80 12.83 1.89
CA THR A 403 6.99 11.62 1.57
C THR A 403 5.54 11.99 1.18
N VAL A 404 4.86 11.14 0.37
CA VAL A 404 3.57 11.46 -0.28
C VAL A 404 2.60 10.27 -0.24
N ALA A 405 1.33 10.51 0.10
CA ALA A 405 0.22 9.53 0.02
C ALA A 405 -0.56 9.64 -1.32
N TRP A 406 -1.14 8.52 -1.79
CA TRP A 406 -1.78 8.37 -3.13
C TRP A 406 -3.26 7.98 -3.08
N ASP A 407 -3.97 8.29 -4.18
CA ASP A 407 -5.32 7.80 -4.48
C ASP A 407 -5.32 6.36 -5.03
N ALA A 408 -6.51 5.78 -5.23
CA ALA A 408 -6.71 4.40 -5.71
C ALA A 408 -6.32 4.20 -7.20
N ASP A 409 -6.03 2.95 -7.55
CA ASP A 409 -5.69 2.48 -8.91
C ASP A 409 -4.36 3.04 -9.46
N PHE A 410 -3.43 3.41 -8.58
CA PHE A 410 -2.07 3.79 -8.96
C PHE A 410 -1.11 2.62 -8.80
N LEU A 411 -0.11 2.58 -9.67
CA LEU A 411 1.09 1.79 -9.48
C LEU A 411 2.29 2.68 -9.80
N MET A 412 3.28 2.70 -8.93
CA MET A 412 4.53 3.39 -9.15
C MET A 412 5.68 2.40 -9.01
N GLY A 413 6.37 2.13 -10.11
CA GLY A 413 7.61 1.37 -10.12
C GLY A 413 8.80 2.33 -10.04
N MET A 414 9.45 2.38 -8.88
CA MET A 414 10.69 3.13 -8.68
C MET A 414 11.89 2.26 -9.04
N ALA A 415 12.86 2.81 -9.76
CA ALA A 415 14.08 2.09 -10.16
C ALA A 415 14.97 1.65 -8.98
N THR A 416 14.84 2.31 -7.83
CA THR A 416 15.58 2.01 -6.62
C THR A 416 14.72 2.29 -5.37
N VAL A 417 15.00 1.59 -4.27
CA VAL A 417 14.47 1.89 -2.93
C VAL A 417 14.86 3.30 -2.47
N PRO A 418 14.12 3.89 -1.50
CA PRO A 418 14.40 5.22 -1.00
C PRO A 418 15.84 5.33 -0.50
N GLU A 419 16.41 6.53 -0.64
CA GLU A 419 17.77 6.85 -0.21
C GLU A 419 18.90 6.22 -1.03
N CYS A 420 18.58 5.33 -1.97
CA CYS A 420 19.56 4.64 -2.81
C CYS A 420 19.70 5.24 -4.22
N LYS A 421 20.83 4.91 -4.86
CA LYS A 421 21.14 5.29 -6.24
C LYS A 421 20.59 4.29 -7.26
N SER A 422 20.27 4.77 -8.46
CA SER A 422 19.94 3.96 -9.63
C SER A 422 21.02 4.10 -10.71
N PHE A 423 21.34 3.00 -11.37
CA PHE A 423 22.43 2.93 -12.34
C PHE A 423 21.93 2.85 -13.79
N ARG A 424 22.74 3.41 -14.70
CA ARG A 424 22.49 3.43 -16.14
C ARG A 424 23.75 3.09 -16.93
N ASN A 425 23.60 2.32 -18.00
CA ASN A 425 24.65 2.16 -18.99
C ASN A 425 24.52 3.24 -20.07
N THR A 426 25.63 3.90 -20.35
CA THR A 426 25.69 5.02 -21.32
C THR A 426 25.38 4.63 -22.77
N SER A 427 25.46 3.34 -23.11
CA SER A 427 25.24 2.81 -24.45
C SER A 427 24.00 1.92 -24.60
N THR A 428 23.54 1.29 -23.51
CA THR A 428 22.43 0.33 -23.57
C THR A 428 21.21 0.75 -22.74
N GLY A 429 21.25 1.91 -22.08
CA GLY A 429 20.17 2.38 -21.22
C GLY A 429 20.25 1.87 -19.78
N SER A 430 19.23 2.18 -18.98
CA SER A 430 19.20 1.89 -17.54
C SER A 430 18.83 0.45 -17.24
N ILE A 431 19.50 -0.11 -16.22
CA ILE A 431 19.30 -1.50 -15.81
C ILE A 431 17.82 -1.78 -15.50
N TYR A 432 17.16 -0.86 -14.80
CA TYR A 432 15.76 -1.00 -14.44
C TYR A 432 14.82 -0.99 -15.64
N ILE A 433 14.93 -0.01 -16.55
CA ILE A 433 14.02 0.12 -17.69
C ILE A 433 14.22 -1.02 -18.69
N GLN A 434 15.47 -1.39 -18.95
CA GLN A 434 15.78 -2.52 -19.82
C GLN A 434 15.19 -3.83 -19.28
N GLU A 435 15.36 -4.08 -17.98
CA GLU A 435 14.82 -5.27 -17.34
C GLU A 435 13.28 -5.26 -17.27
N LEU A 436 12.67 -4.11 -16.95
CA LEU A 436 11.22 -3.91 -16.98
C LEU A 436 10.65 -4.25 -18.36
N CYS A 437 11.20 -3.65 -19.41
CA CYS A 437 10.77 -3.89 -20.78
C CYS A 437 10.95 -5.34 -21.20
N ARG A 438 12.06 -5.98 -20.79
CA ARG A 438 12.32 -7.39 -21.06
C ARG A 438 11.28 -8.31 -20.42
N GLN A 439 10.94 -8.08 -19.15
CA GLN A 439 9.95 -8.90 -18.44
C GLN A 439 8.53 -8.67 -18.97
N LEU A 440 8.16 -7.41 -19.26
CA LEU A 440 6.89 -7.08 -19.92
C LEU A 440 6.78 -7.81 -21.27
N MET A 441 7.83 -7.76 -22.09
CA MET A 441 7.81 -8.42 -23.40
C MET A 441 7.73 -9.94 -23.31
N LYS A 442 8.48 -10.55 -22.39
CA LYS A 442 8.47 -12.00 -22.15
C LYS A 442 7.08 -12.45 -21.75
N TYR A 443 6.45 -11.70 -20.85
CA TYR A 443 5.16 -12.04 -20.31
C TYR A 443 3.99 -11.78 -21.27
N ALA A 444 4.05 -10.68 -22.02
CA ALA A 444 3.03 -10.38 -23.03
C ALA A 444 2.90 -11.48 -24.09
N LYS A 445 3.95 -12.28 -24.30
CA LYS A 445 3.99 -13.47 -25.18
C LYS A 445 3.59 -14.78 -24.50
N SER A 446 3.62 -14.84 -23.17
CA SER A 446 3.33 -16.07 -22.42
C SER A 446 1.84 -16.40 -22.47
N GLU A 447 1.50 -17.68 -22.41
CA GLU A 447 0.10 -18.14 -22.24
C GLU A 447 -0.39 -17.94 -20.80
N GLU A 448 0.52 -17.77 -19.84
CA GLU A 448 0.20 -17.52 -18.44
C GLU A 448 -0.46 -16.13 -18.24
N LYS A 449 -1.30 -15.98 -17.21
CA LYS A 449 -1.96 -14.71 -16.84
C LYS A 449 -1.27 -14.01 -15.64
N ASP A 450 0.06 -13.89 -15.64
CA ASP A 450 0.77 -13.08 -14.65
C ASP A 450 0.25 -11.64 -14.64
N ASP A 451 -0.07 -11.15 -13.45
CA ASP A 451 -0.40 -9.75 -13.27
C ASP A 451 0.87 -8.89 -13.25
N ILE A 452 0.69 -7.56 -13.35
CA ILE A 452 1.79 -6.59 -13.37
C ILE A 452 2.69 -6.67 -12.13
N LEU A 453 2.17 -7.02 -10.95
CA LEU A 453 2.98 -7.15 -9.73
C LEU A 453 3.88 -8.38 -9.79
N SER A 454 3.39 -9.47 -10.40
CA SER A 454 4.20 -10.64 -10.71
C SER A 454 5.34 -10.31 -11.68
N VAL A 455 5.07 -9.48 -12.71
CA VAL A 455 6.12 -8.96 -13.60
C VAL A 455 7.15 -8.14 -12.83
N LEU A 456 6.72 -7.19 -12.00
CA LEU A 456 7.62 -6.33 -11.21
C LEU A 456 8.43 -7.10 -10.17
N THR A 457 7.86 -8.16 -9.58
CA THR A 457 8.61 -9.05 -8.67
C THR A 457 9.77 -9.74 -9.41
N ARG A 458 9.59 -10.11 -10.68
CA ARG A 458 10.67 -10.66 -11.49
C ARG A 458 11.71 -9.60 -11.83
N VAL A 459 11.28 -8.37 -12.15
CA VAL A 459 12.19 -7.23 -12.35
C VAL A 459 13.06 -7.03 -11.11
N ASN A 460 12.46 -6.95 -9.91
CA ASN A 460 13.18 -6.83 -8.65
C ASN A 460 14.21 -7.94 -8.46
N ARG A 461 13.83 -9.19 -8.75
CA ARG A 461 14.72 -10.34 -8.64
C ARG A 461 15.92 -10.24 -9.58
N GLU A 462 15.72 -9.88 -10.84
CA GLU A 462 16.82 -9.85 -11.81
C GLU A 462 17.72 -8.62 -11.62
N VAL A 463 17.16 -7.43 -11.31
CA VAL A 463 17.96 -6.25 -10.97
C VAL A 463 18.75 -6.48 -9.66
N GLY A 464 18.10 -7.04 -8.64
CA GLY A 464 18.73 -7.30 -7.33
C GLY A 464 19.84 -8.35 -7.34
N LYS A 465 19.89 -9.23 -8.34
CA LYS A 465 21.00 -10.17 -8.54
C LYS A 465 22.27 -9.46 -9.00
N GLY A 466 22.12 -8.43 -9.83
CA GLY A 466 23.24 -7.74 -10.44
C GLY A 466 24.14 -7.04 -9.44
N GLU A 467 25.35 -6.72 -9.88
CA GLU A 467 26.33 -5.92 -9.14
C GLU A 467 26.83 -4.84 -10.09
N TYR A 468 26.73 -3.60 -9.66
CA TYR A 468 26.90 -2.40 -10.49
C TYR A 468 27.82 -1.44 -9.74
N LEU A 469 29.04 -1.26 -10.24
CA LEU A 469 30.10 -0.51 -9.54
C LEU A 469 30.32 -1.02 -8.09
N SER A 470 30.36 -2.34 -7.90
CA SER A 470 30.48 -2.99 -6.57
C SER A 470 29.31 -2.73 -5.62
N HIS A 471 28.18 -2.23 -6.14
CA HIS A 471 26.97 -1.95 -5.38
C HIS A 471 25.77 -2.72 -5.90
N LYS A 472 24.74 -2.85 -5.06
CA LYS A 472 23.46 -3.45 -5.45
C LYS A 472 22.48 -2.35 -5.91
N GLN A 473 21.46 -2.78 -6.63
CA GLN A 473 20.29 -1.95 -6.93
C GLN A 473 19.04 -2.78 -6.68
N MET A 474 18.07 -2.25 -5.94
CA MET A 474 16.79 -2.91 -5.71
C MET A 474 15.65 -1.96 -6.08
N PRO A 475 14.88 -2.26 -7.13
CA PRO A 475 13.68 -1.49 -7.45
C PRO A 475 12.58 -1.66 -6.39
N GLU A 476 11.71 -0.65 -6.28
CA GLU A 476 10.63 -0.62 -5.29
C GLU A 476 9.28 -0.31 -5.97
N PRO A 477 8.41 -1.30 -6.18
CA PRO A 477 7.05 -1.06 -6.61
C PRO A 477 6.15 -0.69 -5.42
N LYS A 478 5.40 0.40 -5.55
CA LYS A 478 4.31 0.81 -4.64
C LYS A 478 3.01 0.84 -5.41
N TYR A 479 1.90 0.38 -4.84
CA TYR A 479 0.64 0.30 -5.57
C TYR A 479 -0.58 0.44 -4.67
N THR A 480 -1.65 0.94 -5.28
CA THR A 480 -3.02 1.03 -4.77
C THR A 480 -4.01 0.44 -5.79
N LEU A 481 -3.51 -0.41 -6.72
CA LEU A 481 -4.33 -1.18 -7.66
C LEU A 481 -5.36 -2.02 -6.90
N THR A 482 -6.60 -2.01 -7.39
CA THR A 482 -7.75 -2.70 -6.79
C THR A 482 -8.10 -4.01 -7.49
N LYS A 483 -7.53 -4.24 -8.68
CA LYS A 483 -7.69 -5.47 -9.48
C LYS A 483 -6.37 -5.92 -10.08
N LYS A 484 -6.30 -7.18 -10.52
CA LYS A 484 -5.14 -7.70 -11.26
C LYS A 484 -5.07 -7.03 -12.63
N LEU A 485 -3.89 -6.50 -12.98
CA LEU A 485 -3.64 -5.92 -14.30
C LEU A 485 -2.81 -6.87 -15.14
N VAL A 486 -3.34 -7.29 -16.28
CA VAL A 486 -2.65 -8.17 -17.23
C VAL A 486 -2.41 -7.44 -18.54
N LEU A 487 -1.14 -7.19 -18.88
CA LEU A 487 -0.74 -6.57 -20.14
C LEU A 487 -0.33 -7.64 -21.17
N LYS A 488 -1.02 -7.67 -22.31
CA LYS A 488 -0.78 -8.58 -23.44
C LYS A 488 -0.62 -7.76 -24.71
N TYR A 489 0.03 -8.31 -25.73
CA TYR A 489 0.07 -7.64 -27.03
C TYR A 489 -1.33 -7.53 -27.63
N VAL A 490 -1.51 -6.49 -28.45
CA VAL A 490 -2.71 -6.26 -29.27
C VAL A 490 -2.43 -6.67 -30.70
#